data_AF-A0A7G8UNH5-F1
#
_entry.id   AF-A0A7G8UNH5-F1
#
_cell.length_a   1.000
_cell.length_b   1.000
_cell.length_c   1.000
_cell.angle_alpha   90.00
_cell.angle_beta   90.00
_cell.angle_gamma   90.00
#
_symmetry.space_group_name_H-M   'P 1'
#
loop_
_entity.id
_entity.type
_entity.pdbx_description
1 polymer ?
#
loop_
_entity_poly.entity_id
_entity_poly.type
_entity_poly.pdbx_seq_one_letter_code
_entity_poly.pdbx_strand_id
1 'polypeptide(L)'
;MIGYVIRGEIESKRWYNGYMSMKEAAVYLKISTSTLRKMIKENKIPYSRHSYGNSSANFHRTILDAWLKDEFPPGRVELMLNEERIDWDHRDALREHSERLLGLVPKLETVQERAAINYRKSIRLSTIPMQRKLEIEEYCSGLSVSEKLSSPHQLVRETMQYKNARKETTRPTSTNFLNVNTSNEQFERALIIFDTVLKAFERLGGVIKNKHKETRVCIGSEEVKIGIKEKRKQVRHEKTKNELDKEARSGYSWAPSFDYVQTGNLQFFIDEWYAPRKNWNDTVNKKIEHSIIDIIMTIFETAECLRLIRLEREEDENKRREVELDRRKLQKQREDEHLKIIELEDRAKDYQISKSIREYVHALIIRKESTVDSRESEEFECYINWAQQKADWFDPLVNREDPLLGRRRDNRDRKMELN
;
A
#
# COMPACT_ATOMS: atom_id res chain seq x y z
N MET A 1 15.90 19.08 -30.24
CA MET A 1 16.47 20.43 -30.12
C MET A 1 16.56 20.76 -28.64
N ILE A 2 17.77 21.11 -28.22
CA ILE A 2 18.16 21.54 -26.89
C ILE A 2 17.30 22.73 -26.44
N GLY A 3 16.98 22.82 -25.15
CA GLY A 3 16.17 23.90 -24.59
C GLY A 3 16.30 24.12 -23.09
N TYR A 4 17.54 24.09 -22.59
CA TYR A 4 18.08 24.78 -21.41
C TYR A 4 17.51 24.56 -19.99
N VAL A 5 18.42 24.09 -19.15
CA VAL A 5 18.52 24.35 -17.70
C VAL A 5 19.08 25.78 -17.46
N ILE A 6 18.92 26.28 -16.23
CA ILE A 6 19.54 27.44 -15.52
C ILE A 6 18.49 28.55 -15.29
N ARG A 7 18.14 29.00 -14.08
CA ARG A 7 18.88 29.30 -12.81
C ARG A 7 18.05 28.79 -11.61
N GLY A 8 18.54 28.55 -10.39
CA GLY A 8 19.82 28.64 -9.67
C GLY A 8 19.49 28.16 -8.25
N GLU A 9 20.46 27.80 -7.41
CA GLU A 9 20.22 27.16 -6.10
C GLU A 9 19.34 28.00 -5.13
N ILE A 10 19.31 29.32 -5.33
CA ILE A 10 18.48 30.29 -4.61
C ILE A 10 17.03 30.27 -5.12
N GLU A 11 16.84 29.94 -6.40
CA GLU A 11 15.52 29.75 -7.01
C GLU A 11 15.00 28.33 -6.72
N SER A 12 15.82 27.29 -6.68
CA SER A 12 15.40 25.93 -6.28
C SER A 12 15.02 25.83 -4.79
N LYS A 13 15.59 26.67 -3.90
CA LYS A 13 15.10 26.83 -2.51
C LYS A 13 13.73 27.51 -2.42
N ARG A 14 13.29 28.21 -3.47
CA ARG A 14 11.92 28.75 -3.61
C ARG A 14 10.91 27.68 -4.02
N TRP A 15 11.40 26.56 -4.57
CA TRP A 15 10.63 25.39 -5.03
C TRP A 15 10.81 24.20 -4.10
N TYR A 16 11.44 24.41 -2.94
CA TYR A 16 11.45 23.43 -1.88
C TYR A 16 10.04 23.34 -1.31
N ASN A 17 9.39 22.23 -1.64
CA ASN A 17 8.03 21.82 -1.35
C ASN A 17 7.02 22.38 -2.36
N GLY A 18 6.60 21.52 -3.30
CA GLY A 18 5.43 21.74 -4.18
C GLY A 18 4.11 21.79 -3.42
N TYR A 19 4.12 22.32 -2.20
CA TYR A 19 3.07 22.47 -1.23
C TYR A 19 2.85 23.97 -1.03
N MET A 20 1.67 24.46 -1.38
CA MET A 20 1.25 25.83 -1.17
C MET A 20 0.15 25.85 -0.11
N SER A 21 0.34 26.73 0.86
CA SER A 21 -0.73 27.10 1.78
C SER A 21 -1.87 27.80 1.04
N MET A 22 -3.03 27.89 1.68
CA MET A 22 -4.19 28.61 1.13
C MET A 22 -3.90 30.07 0.75
N LYS A 23 -2.98 30.75 1.45
CA LYS A 23 -2.60 32.13 1.11
C LYS A 23 -1.74 32.19 -0.13
N GLU A 24 -0.76 31.30 -0.24
CA GLU A 24 0.14 31.21 -1.41
C GLU A 24 -0.62 30.79 -2.66
N ALA A 25 -1.54 29.82 -2.55
CA ALA A 25 -2.39 29.40 -3.65
C ALA A 25 -3.33 30.51 -4.14
N ALA A 26 -3.88 31.33 -3.23
CA ALA A 26 -4.71 32.46 -3.60
C ALA A 26 -3.93 33.53 -4.38
N VAL A 27 -2.69 33.82 -3.95
CA VAL A 27 -1.76 34.71 -4.66
C VAL A 27 -1.41 34.13 -6.04
N TYR A 28 -1.11 32.83 -6.10
CA TYR A 28 -0.76 32.14 -7.35
C TYR A 28 -1.87 32.23 -8.39
N LEU A 29 -3.10 31.96 -7.98
CA LEU A 29 -4.30 31.99 -8.82
C LEU A 29 -4.84 33.41 -9.06
N LYS A 30 -4.24 34.43 -8.43
CA LYS A 30 -4.68 35.83 -8.48
C LYS A 30 -6.15 36.02 -8.07
N ILE A 31 -6.59 35.29 -7.05
CA ILE A 31 -7.94 35.37 -6.47
C ILE A 31 -7.87 35.65 -4.98
N SER A 32 -8.99 36.09 -4.39
CA SER A 32 -9.06 36.26 -2.94
C SER A 32 -9.10 34.90 -2.22
N THR A 33 -8.59 34.87 -0.98
CA THR A 33 -8.67 33.67 -0.13
C THR A 33 -10.11 33.26 0.17
N SER A 34 -11.07 34.20 0.16
CA SER A 34 -12.49 33.90 0.34
C SER A 34 -13.08 33.18 -0.88
N THR A 35 -12.73 33.61 -2.09
CA THR A 35 -13.11 32.93 -3.34
C THR A 35 -12.51 31.52 -3.37
N LEU A 36 -11.22 31.38 -3.01
CA LEU A 36 -10.56 30.08 -2.96
C LEU A 36 -11.23 29.12 -1.95
N ARG A 37 -11.61 29.59 -0.76
CA ARG A 37 -12.38 28.79 0.21
C ARG A 37 -13.75 28.37 -0.33
N LYS A 38 -14.43 29.26 -1.06
CA LYS A 38 -15.71 28.95 -1.70
C LYS A 38 -15.53 27.85 -2.76
N MET A 39 -14.48 27.95 -3.59
CA MET A 39 -14.14 26.92 -4.58
C MET A 39 -13.80 25.57 -3.95
N ILE A 40 -13.09 25.55 -2.81
CA ILE A 40 -12.85 24.33 -2.02
C ILE A 40 -14.17 23.73 -1.53
N LYS A 41 -15.05 24.55 -0.95
CA LYS A 41 -16.36 24.10 -0.43
C LYS A 41 -17.25 23.53 -1.54
N GLU A 42 -17.17 24.12 -2.72
CA GLU A 42 -17.89 23.67 -3.93
C GLU A 42 -17.13 22.59 -4.72
N ASN A 43 -15.95 22.16 -4.26
CA ASN A 43 -15.06 21.19 -4.92
C ASN A 43 -14.68 21.55 -6.38
N LYS A 44 -14.66 22.83 -6.72
CA LYS A 44 -14.32 23.34 -8.07
C LYS A 44 -12.82 23.54 -8.31
N ILE A 45 -11.97 23.09 -7.39
CA ILE A 45 -10.52 23.24 -7.49
C ILE A 45 -9.81 22.01 -6.88
N PRO A 46 -8.68 21.56 -7.45
CA PRO A 46 -7.87 20.51 -6.85
C PRO A 46 -7.15 21.03 -5.60
N TYR A 47 -7.19 20.21 -4.55
CA TYR A 47 -6.53 20.43 -3.26
C TYR A 47 -6.44 19.08 -2.55
N SER A 48 -5.47 18.94 -1.65
CA SER A 48 -5.24 17.81 -0.75
C SER A 48 -5.43 18.22 0.71
N ARG A 49 -5.63 17.27 1.61
CA ARG A 49 -5.62 17.47 3.06
C ARG A 49 -4.50 16.65 3.67
N HIS A 50 -3.85 17.20 4.70
CA HIS A 50 -2.76 16.49 5.35
C HIS A 50 -3.29 15.26 6.11
N SER A 51 -2.64 14.10 5.94
CA SER A 51 -3.00 12.84 6.57
C SER A 51 -2.78 12.84 8.10
N TYR A 52 -1.92 13.74 8.60
CA TYR A 52 -1.66 13.94 10.01
C TYR A 52 -2.37 15.20 10.55
N GLY A 53 -3.68 15.06 10.79
CA GLY A 53 -4.37 15.75 11.89
C GLY A 53 -4.62 17.26 11.80
N ASN A 54 -4.32 17.95 10.69
CA ASN A 54 -4.70 19.36 10.54
C ASN A 54 -5.59 19.57 9.30
N SER A 55 -6.83 20.05 9.54
CA SER A 55 -7.91 20.26 8.54
C SER A 55 -7.62 21.34 7.49
N SER A 56 -6.36 21.77 7.32
CA SER A 56 -5.97 22.78 6.34
C SER A 56 -5.86 22.17 4.95
N ALA A 57 -6.57 22.77 3.99
CA ALA A 57 -6.45 22.43 2.58
C ALA A 57 -5.10 22.92 2.02
N ASN A 58 -4.44 22.02 1.31
CA ASN A 58 -3.11 22.21 0.73
C ASN A 58 -3.20 22.12 -0.78
N PHE A 59 -2.29 22.83 -1.46
CA PHE A 59 -2.31 22.94 -2.90
C PHE A 59 -0.96 22.57 -3.47
N HIS A 60 -0.97 21.96 -4.66
CA HIS A 60 0.25 21.63 -5.36
C HIS A 60 0.29 22.41 -6.67
N ARG A 61 1.40 23.13 -6.90
CA ARG A 61 1.52 24.01 -8.07
C ARG A 61 1.39 23.24 -9.38
N THR A 62 2.05 22.10 -9.50
CA THR A 62 2.00 21.20 -10.66
C THR A 62 0.58 20.72 -10.97
N ILE A 63 -0.20 20.42 -9.94
CA ILE A 63 -1.61 20.00 -10.06
C ILE A 63 -2.48 21.18 -10.49
N LEU A 64 -2.27 22.37 -9.92
CA LEU A 64 -3.00 23.58 -10.31
C LEU A 64 -2.67 24.02 -11.74
N ASP A 65 -1.43 23.85 -12.18
CA ASP A 65 -1.01 24.17 -13.55
C ASP A 65 -1.68 23.27 -14.58
N ALA A 66 -1.73 21.96 -14.32
CA ALA A 66 -2.47 21.02 -15.16
C ALA A 66 -3.98 21.33 -15.16
N TRP A 67 -4.52 21.75 -14.01
CA TRP A 67 -5.94 22.09 -13.86
C TRP A 67 -6.31 23.36 -14.62
N LEU A 68 -5.46 24.39 -14.56
CA LEU A 68 -5.64 25.62 -15.33
C LEU A 68 -5.58 25.38 -16.85
N LYS A 69 -4.96 24.29 -17.29
CA LYS A 69 -4.84 23.91 -18.71
C LYS A 69 -5.90 22.91 -19.17
N ASP A 70 -6.86 22.52 -18.32
CA ASP A 70 -7.85 21.47 -18.59
C ASP A 70 -7.24 20.12 -19.01
N GLU A 71 -6.04 19.80 -18.53
CA GLU A 71 -5.30 18.56 -18.86
C GLU A 71 -5.76 17.33 -18.04
N PHE A 72 -6.85 17.44 -17.27
CA PHE A 72 -7.42 16.32 -16.50
C PHE A 72 -8.55 15.62 -17.27
N PRO A 73 -8.32 14.44 -17.88
CA PRO A 73 -9.41 13.69 -18.49
C PRO A 73 -10.33 13.08 -17.41
N PRO A 74 -11.66 13.07 -17.61
CA PRO A 74 -12.60 12.50 -16.63
C PRO A 74 -12.38 10.99 -16.49
N GLY A 75 -12.23 10.53 -15.23
CA GLY A 75 -12.18 9.10 -14.89
C GLY A 75 -10.80 8.43 -14.98
N ARG A 76 -9.73 9.13 -15.36
CA ARG A 76 -8.36 8.60 -15.27
C ARG A 76 -7.38 9.74 -14.97
N VAL A 77 -6.95 9.87 -13.72
CA VAL A 77 -5.91 10.85 -13.35
C VAL A 77 -4.55 10.22 -13.58
N GLU A 78 -4.13 10.16 -14.83
CA GLU A 78 -2.75 9.83 -15.21
C GLU A 78 -2.12 11.14 -15.68
N LEU A 79 -1.31 11.76 -14.81
CA LEU A 79 -0.64 13.01 -15.15
C LEU A 79 0.42 12.71 -16.22
N MET A 80 0.26 13.31 -17.39
CA MET A 80 1.28 13.38 -18.44
C MET A 80 2.37 14.39 -18.04
N LEU A 81 3.04 14.15 -16.91
CA LEU A 81 4.18 14.94 -16.45
C LEU A 81 5.43 14.07 -16.51
N ASN A 82 6.52 14.62 -17.06
CA ASN A 82 7.81 13.94 -17.14
C ASN A 82 8.20 13.32 -15.78
N GLU A 83 8.61 12.06 -15.78
CA GLU A 83 8.84 11.20 -14.60
C GLU A 83 9.80 11.80 -13.55
N GLU A 84 10.64 12.77 -13.93
CA GLU A 84 11.56 13.49 -13.05
C GLU A 84 10.85 14.44 -12.04
N ARG A 85 9.53 14.63 -12.14
CA ARG A 85 8.77 15.63 -11.35
C ARG A 85 7.79 15.07 -10.32
N ILE A 86 7.68 13.75 -10.18
CA ILE A 86 6.69 13.11 -9.28
C ILE A 86 7.38 12.51 -8.05
N ASP A 87 7.24 13.17 -6.90
CA ASP A 87 7.61 12.59 -5.60
C ASP A 87 6.44 11.82 -4.95
N TRP A 88 6.67 11.30 -3.74
CA TRP A 88 5.70 10.50 -2.99
C TRP A 88 4.46 11.31 -2.57
N ASP A 89 4.63 12.58 -2.20
CA ASP A 89 3.54 13.47 -1.78
C ASP A 89 2.62 13.82 -2.95
N HIS A 90 3.18 13.96 -4.17
CA HIS A 90 2.38 14.15 -5.38
C HIS A 90 1.47 12.94 -5.65
N ARG A 91 1.98 11.71 -5.47
CA ARG A 91 1.16 10.49 -5.67
C ARG A 91 0.02 10.38 -4.66
N ASP A 92 0.28 10.72 -3.40
CA ASP A 92 -0.75 10.69 -2.34
C ASP A 92 -1.83 11.75 -2.59
N ALA A 93 -1.43 12.98 -2.92
CA ALA A 93 -2.34 14.07 -3.25
C ALA A 93 -3.24 13.75 -4.46
N LEU A 94 -2.71 13.07 -5.49
CA LEU A 94 -3.47 12.64 -6.65
C LEU A 94 -4.48 11.54 -6.32
N ARG A 95 -4.09 10.58 -5.47
CA ARG A 95 -4.99 9.54 -4.97
C ARG A 95 -6.15 10.16 -4.19
N GLU A 96 -5.86 11.05 -3.24
CA GLU A 96 -6.88 11.75 -2.46
C GLU A 96 -7.82 12.58 -3.36
N HIS A 97 -7.26 13.29 -4.34
CA HIS A 97 -8.05 14.08 -5.29
C HIS A 97 -8.97 13.20 -6.15
N SER A 98 -8.45 12.07 -6.64
CA SER A 98 -9.21 11.09 -7.41
C SER A 98 -10.37 10.51 -6.60
N GLU A 99 -10.11 10.06 -5.37
CA GLU A 99 -11.14 9.52 -4.46
C GLU A 99 -12.22 10.56 -4.14
N ARG A 100 -11.82 11.82 -3.91
CA ARG A 100 -12.76 12.92 -3.64
C ARG A 100 -13.64 13.27 -4.84
N LEU A 101 -13.06 13.33 -6.04
CA LEU A 101 -13.82 13.61 -7.26
C LEU A 101 -14.76 12.46 -7.64
N LEU A 102 -14.32 11.20 -7.46
CA LEU A 102 -15.17 10.01 -7.62
C LEU A 102 -16.43 10.06 -6.74
N GLY A 103 -16.38 10.73 -5.59
CA GLY A 103 -17.54 10.95 -4.70
C GLY A 103 -18.51 12.06 -5.11
N LEU A 104 -18.17 12.92 -6.08
CA LEU A 104 -18.93 14.12 -6.46
C LEU A 104 -19.54 14.07 -7.87
N VAL A 105 -19.10 13.13 -8.71
CA VAL A 105 -19.77 12.84 -9.98
C VAL A 105 -21.18 12.30 -9.63
N PRO A 106 -22.28 12.93 -10.09
CA PRO A 106 -23.60 12.34 -9.92
C PRO A 106 -23.53 10.95 -10.56
N LYS A 107 -24.10 9.93 -9.91
CA LYS A 107 -24.13 8.50 -10.34
C LYS A 107 -24.56 8.34 -11.81
N LEU A 108 -23.68 8.68 -12.73
CA LEU A 108 -23.60 8.22 -14.09
C LEU A 108 -22.53 7.17 -14.00
N GLU A 109 -22.95 6.02 -13.46
CA GLU A 109 -22.16 4.82 -13.43
C GLU A 109 -21.68 4.59 -14.86
N THR A 110 -20.40 4.90 -15.11
CA THR A 110 -19.90 4.85 -16.47
C THR A 110 -20.01 3.40 -16.92
N VAL A 111 -20.74 3.21 -18.02
CA VAL A 111 -20.92 1.91 -18.66
C VAL A 111 -19.56 1.25 -18.91
N GLN A 112 -18.48 2.04 -19.03
CA GLN A 112 -17.11 1.58 -19.20
C GLN A 112 -16.42 1.12 -17.90
N GLU A 113 -16.58 1.76 -16.74
CA GLU A 113 -16.06 1.20 -15.47
C GLU A 113 -16.92 0.05 -14.99
N ARG A 114 -18.24 0.11 -15.15
CA ARG A 114 -19.08 -1.06 -14.93
C ARG A 114 -18.74 -2.15 -15.91
N ALA A 115 -18.45 -1.86 -17.18
CA ALA A 115 -17.98 -2.86 -18.12
C ALA A 115 -16.58 -3.36 -17.74
N ALA A 116 -15.65 -2.55 -17.26
CA ALA A 116 -14.31 -2.99 -16.87
C ALA A 116 -14.28 -3.76 -15.54
N ILE A 117 -15.14 -3.39 -14.58
CA ILE A 117 -15.38 -4.12 -13.32
C ILE A 117 -16.19 -5.38 -13.61
N ASN A 118 -17.20 -5.31 -14.48
CA ASN A 118 -17.95 -6.48 -14.94
C ASN A 118 -17.11 -7.36 -15.86
N TYR A 119 -16.12 -6.84 -16.57
CA TYR A 119 -15.16 -7.56 -17.41
C TYR A 119 -14.09 -8.21 -16.54
N ARG A 120 -13.56 -7.49 -15.53
CA ARG A 120 -12.70 -8.09 -14.49
C ARG A 120 -13.46 -9.10 -13.63
N LYS A 121 -14.74 -8.87 -13.35
CA LYS A 121 -15.62 -9.88 -12.72
C LYS A 121 -15.93 -11.02 -13.68
N SER A 122 -16.18 -10.78 -14.97
CA SER A 122 -16.55 -11.81 -15.95
C SER A 122 -15.36 -12.69 -16.30
N ILE A 123 -14.15 -12.12 -16.38
CA ILE A 123 -12.89 -12.88 -16.48
C ILE A 123 -12.68 -13.72 -15.22
N ARG A 124 -13.02 -13.20 -14.02
CA ARG A 124 -12.96 -13.96 -12.77
C ARG A 124 -14.04 -15.05 -12.65
N LEU A 125 -15.16 -14.91 -13.35
CA LEU A 125 -16.34 -15.78 -13.30
C LEU A 125 -16.28 -17.03 -14.22
N SER A 126 -15.16 -17.29 -14.91
CA SER A 126 -14.99 -18.55 -15.67
C SER A 126 -13.59 -19.15 -15.53
N THR A 127 -13.15 -19.38 -14.29
CA THR A 127 -11.74 -19.66 -13.96
C THR A 127 -11.46 -21.09 -13.50
N ILE A 128 -12.49 -21.92 -13.35
CA ILE A 128 -12.29 -23.37 -13.22
C ILE A 128 -12.11 -23.94 -14.64
N PRO A 129 -11.07 -24.75 -14.90
CA PRO A 129 -10.94 -25.47 -16.16
C PRO A 129 -12.23 -26.24 -16.49
N MET A 130 -12.69 -26.17 -17.75
CA MET A 130 -13.98 -26.74 -18.16
C MET A 130 -14.15 -28.21 -17.77
N GLN A 131 -13.07 -29.00 -17.88
CA GLN A 131 -13.05 -30.41 -17.46
C GLN A 131 -13.35 -30.56 -15.97
N ARG A 132 -12.72 -29.73 -15.13
CA ARG A 132 -12.92 -29.76 -13.68
C ARG A 132 -14.32 -29.30 -13.29
N LYS A 133 -14.87 -28.32 -14.02
CA LYS A 133 -16.26 -27.88 -13.84
C LYS A 133 -17.25 -29.02 -14.14
N LEU A 134 -17.07 -29.72 -15.25
CA LEU A 134 -17.90 -30.88 -15.62
C LEU A 134 -17.82 -32.00 -14.58
N GLU A 135 -16.62 -32.31 -14.07
CA GLU A 135 -16.42 -33.31 -13.01
C GLU A 135 -17.18 -32.93 -11.71
N ILE A 136 -17.13 -31.66 -11.30
CA ILE A 136 -17.85 -31.19 -10.12
C ILE A 136 -19.36 -31.27 -10.35
N GLU A 137 -19.85 -30.81 -11.51
CA GLU A 137 -21.28 -30.86 -11.86
C GLU A 137 -21.79 -32.30 -11.91
N GLU A 138 -21.05 -33.23 -12.52
CA GLU A 138 -21.39 -34.64 -12.59
C GLU A 138 -21.50 -35.25 -11.20
N TYR A 139 -20.49 -35.05 -10.35
CA TYR A 139 -20.52 -35.54 -8.96
C TYR A 139 -21.67 -34.92 -8.16
N CYS A 140 -21.89 -33.62 -8.30
CA CYS A 140 -22.90 -32.89 -7.55
C CYS A 140 -24.33 -33.18 -8.03
N SER A 141 -24.52 -33.63 -9.27
CA SER A 141 -25.84 -33.97 -9.82
C SER A 141 -26.52 -35.13 -9.08
N GLY A 142 -25.73 -36.06 -8.53
CA GLY A 142 -26.22 -37.16 -7.70
C GLY A 142 -26.30 -36.82 -6.20
N LEU A 143 -25.94 -35.60 -5.80
CA LEU A 143 -25.84 -35.21 -4.40
C LEU A 143 -27.21 -34.76 -3.88
N SER A 144 -27.72 -35.47 -2.87
CA SER A 144 -28.94 -35.09 -2.15
C SER A 144 -28.63 -34.89 -0.68
N VAL A 145 -29.19 -33.83 -0.09
CA VAL A 145 -29.07 -33.58 1.34
C VAL A 145 -30.01 -34.54 2.08
N SER A 146 -29.45 -35.42 2.90
CA SER A 146 -30.22 -36.36 3.73
C SER A 146 -31.09 -35.60 4.74
N GLU A 147 -32.25 -36.14 5.09
CA GLU A 147 -33.08 -35.59 6.18
C GLU A 147 -32.48 -35.82 7.57
N LYS A 148 -31.57 -36.80 7.71
CA LYS A 148 -30.94 -37.19 8.99
C LYS A 148 -29.45 -37.49 8.84
N LEU A 149 -28.71 -37.30 9.92
CA LEU A 149 -27.28 -37.65 10.00
C LEU A 149 -27.12 -39.15 10.28
N SER A 150 -26.51 -39.89 9.34
CA SER A 150 -26.21 -41.32 9.52
C SER A 150 -24.73 -41.58 9.84
N SER A 151 -23.82 -41.11 8.98
CA SER A 151 -22.37 -41.18 9.18
C SER A 151 -21.77 -39.78 9.08
N PRO A 152 -21.92 -38.94 10.11
CA PRO A 152 -21.48 -37.55 10.06
C PRO A 152 -19.95 -37.45 9.97
N HIS A 153 -19.48 -36.46 9.23
CA HIS A 153 -18.10 -36.02 9.14
C HIS A 153 -17.51 -35.75 10.53
N GLN A 154 -16.21 -35.97 10.72
CA GLN A 154 -15.55 -35.84 12.02
C GLN A 154 -15.83 -34.48 12.68
N LEU A 155 -15.63 -33.37 11.95
CA LEU A 155 -15.92 -32.02 12.46
C LEU A 155 -17.39 -31.81 12.84
N VAL A 156 -18.33 -32.50 12.18
CA VAL A 156 -19.76 -32.43 12.53
C VAL A 156 -19.99 -33.13 13.88
N ARG A 157 -19.36 -34.28 14.12
CA ARG A 157 -19.38 -34.97 15.43
C ARG A 157 -18.79 -34.12 16.54
N GLU A 158 -17.61 -33.53 16.31
CA GLU A 158 -16.95 -32.65 17.28
C GLU A 158 -17.81 -31.42 17.60
N THR A 159 -18.50 -30.86 16.60
CA THR A 159 -19.41 -29.72 16.79
C THR A 159 -20.64 -30.08 17.62
N MET A 160 -21.20 -31.28 17.45
CA MET A 160 -22.28 -31.77 18.31
C MET A 160 -21.82 -31.94 19.76
N GLN A 161 -20.67 -32.59 19.97
CA GLN A 161 -20.09 -32.79 21.30
C GLN A 161 -19.85 -31.45 22.02
N TYR A 162 -19.27 -30.47 21.30
CA TYR A 162 -19.04 -29.13 21.84
C TYR A 162 -20.35 -28.45 22.29
N LYS A 163 -21.43 -28.55 21.50
CA LYS A 163 -22.72 -27.95 21.86
C LYS A 163 -23.36 -28.62 23.08
N ASN A 164 -23.26 -29.95 23.20
CA ASN A 164 -23.80 -30.69 24.34
C ASN A 164 -23.05 -30.36 25.63
N ALA A 165 -21.71 -30.32 25.59
CA ALA A 165 -20.89 -29.98 26.75
C ALA A 165 -21.22 -28.59 27.33
N ARG A 166 -21.52 -27.62 26.45
CA ARG A 166 -21.95 -26.28 26.85
C ARG A 166 -23.28 -26.24 27.59
N LYS A 167 -24.19 -27.18 27.31
CA LYS A 167 -25.47 -27.29 28.04
C LYS A 167 -25.28 -27.92 29.42
N GLU A 168 -24.35 -28.87 29.53
CA GLU A 168 -24.13 -29.67 30.75
C GLU A 168 -23.07 -29.08 31.69
N THR A 169 -22.62 -27.84 31.48
CA THR A 169 -21.53 -27.18 32.23
C THR A 169 -20.20 -27.95 32.25
N THR A 170 -20.01 -28.88 31.31
CA THR A 170 -18.79 -29.67 31.16
C THR A 170 -17.82 -28.98 30.20
N ARG A 171 -16.51 -29.15 30.42
CA ARG A 171 -15.50 -28.61 29.51
C ARG A 171 -15.47 -29.44 28.23
N PRO A 172 -15.57 -28.84 27.03
CA PRO A 172 -15.53 -29.58 25.78
C PRO A 172 -14.14 -30.18 25.54
N THR A 173 -14.10 -31.41 25.01
CA THR A 173 -12.87 -32.15 24.73
C THR A 173 -12.12 -31.64 23.49
N SER A 174 -12.81 -30.94 22.58
CA SER A 174 -12.24 -30.33 21.38
C SER A 174 -12.69 -28.87 21.25
N THR A 175 -11.79 -28.01 20.79
CA THR A 175 -12.09 -26.62 20.39
C THR A 175 -12.34 -26.47 18.90
N ASN A 176 -12.28 -27.57 18.14
CA ASN A 176 -12.50 -27.60 16.69
C ASN A 176 -13.98 -27.87 16.41
N PHE A 177 -14.75 -26.80 16.20
CA PHE A 177 -16.16 -26.90 15.84
C PHE A 177 -16.47 -25.97 14.68
N LEU A 178 -17.46 -26.35 13.89
CA LEU A 178 -17.82 -25.68 12.65
C LEU A 178 -18.36 -24.28 12.91
N ASN A 179 -18.16 -23.39 11.93
CA ASN A 179 -18.68 -22.03 11.95
C ASN A 179 -20.22 -22.02 11.76
N VAL A 180 -20.95 -22.38 12.82
CA VAL A 180 -22.41 -22.49 12.86
C VAL A 180 -22.97 -21.60 13.96
N ASN A 181 -23.79 -20.62 13.59
CA ASN A 181 -24.43 -19.69 14.52
C ASN A 181 -25.96 -19.68 14.32
N THR A 182 -26.63 -20.63 14.96
CA THR A 182 -28.08 -20.86 14.81
C THR A 182 -28.75 -21.05 16.17
N SER A 183 -30.08 -20.99 16.16
CA SER A 183 -30.96 -21.47 17.23
C SER A 183 -30.73 -22.96 17.54
N ASN A 184 -31.36 -23.45 18.61
CA ASN A 184 -31.31 -24.88 18.92
C ASN A 184 -32.13 -25.70 17.92
N GLU A 185 -33.21 -25.12 17.44
CA GLU A 185 -34.19 -25.68 16.52
C GLU A 185 -33.58 -25.89 15.12
N GLN A 186 -32.77 -24.93 14.64
CA GLN A 186 -32.15 -25.02 13.31
C GLN A 186 -30.76 -25.68 13.31
N PHE A 187 -30.23 -26.06 14.46
CA PHE A 187 -28.86 -26.54 14.57
C PHE A 187 -28.62 -27.88 13.86
N GLU A 188 -29.52 -28.85 14.04
CA GLU A 188 -29.41 -30.16 13.40
C GLU A 188 -29.43 -30.02 11.87
N ARG A 189 -30.38 -29.24 11.35
CA ARG A 189 -30.48 -28.92 9.92
C ARG A 189 -29.22 -28.24 9.39
N ALA A 190 -28.66 -27.28 10.13
CA ALA A 190 -27.40 -26.65 9.74
C ALA A 190 -26.24 -27.65 9.67
N LEU A 191 -26.17 -28.61 10.60
CA LEU A 191 -25.15 -29.66 10.58
C LEU A 191 -25.32 -30.65 9.43
N ILE A 192 -26.56 -30.99 9.05
CA ILE A 192 -26.87 -31.83 7.89
C ILE A 192 -26.38 -31.17 6.59
N ILE A 193 -26.67 -29.88 6.42
CA ILE A 193 -26.19 -29.11 5.26
C ILE A 193 -24.67 -29.09 5.24
N PHE A 194 -24.03 -28.75 6.36
CA PHE A 194 -22.57 -28.71 6.45
C PHE A 194 -21.93 -30.07 6.21
N ASP A 195 -22.46 -31.15 6.79
CA ASP A 195 -22.00 -32.51 6.57
C ASP A 195 -21.93 -32.88 5.09
N THR A 196 -22.99 -32.54 4.36
CA THR A 196 -23.10 -32.76 2.92
C THR A 196 -22.04 -31.97 2.15
N VAL A 197 -21.88 -30.68 2.48
CA VAL A 197 -20.89 -29.79 1.86
C VAL A 197 -19.46 -30.28 2.13
N LEU A 198 -19.14 -30.61 3.38
CA LEU A 198 -17.79 -31.04 3.78
C LEU A 198 -17.38 -32.33 3.07
N LYS A 199 -18.24 -33.35 3.09
CA LYS A 199 -17.98 -34.63 2.39
C LYS A 199 -17.81 -34.44 0.90
N ALA A 200 -18.62 -33.57 0.29
CA ALA A 200 -18.49 -33.27 -1.13
C ALA A 200 -17.11 -32.66 -1.45
N PHE A 201 -16.62 -31.73 -0.62
CA PHE A 201 -15.29 -31.15 -0.80
C PHE A 201 -14.17 -32.16 -0.63
N GLU A 202 -14.20 -32.99 0.41
CA GLU A 202 -13.18 -34.03 0.60
C GLU A 202 -13.15 -35.01 -0.57
N ARG A 203 -14.33 -35.38 -1.09
CA ARG A 203 -14.44 -36.25 -2.26
C ARG A 203 -13.88 -35.61 -3.52
N LEU A 204 -14.07 -34.29 -3.68
CA LEU A 204 -13.50 -33.49 -4.76
C LEU A 204 -12.06 -33.04 -4.47
N GLY A 205 -11.35 -33.69 -3.55
CA GLY A 205 -9.92 -33.47 -3.30
C GLY A 205 -9.58 -32.21 -2.49
N GLY A 206 -10.57 -31.56 -1.88
CA GLY A 206 -10.38 -30.47 -0.93
C GLY A 206 -9.97 -30.98 0.44
N VAL A 207 -9.28 -30.13 1.21
CA VAL A 207 -8.93 -30.41 2.61
C VAL A 207 -9.68 -29.43 3.50
N ILE A 208 -10.29 -29.91 4.58
CA ILE A 208 -11.01 -29.03 5.51
C ILE A 208 -10.09 -28.68 6.68
N LYS A 209 -9.91 -27.39 6.92
CA LYS A 209 -9.23 -26.87 8.10
C LYS A 209 -10.23 -26.17 9.00
N ASN A 210 -10.05 -26.34 10.30
CA ASN A 210 -10.82 -25.62 11.31
C ASN A 210 -9.87 -24.96 12.30
N LYS A 211 -10.00 -23.65 12.48
CA LYS A 211 -9.18 -22.88 13.43
C LYS A 211 -10.04 -21.77 14.04
N HIS A 212 -10.00 -21.63 15.36
CA HIS A 212 -10.66 -20.54 16.10
C HIS A 212 -12.12 -20.27 15.68
N LYS A 213 -12.94 -21.32 15.52
CA LYS A 213 -14.37 -21.23 15.11
C LYS A 213 -14.60 -20.84 13.64
N GLU A 214 -13.56 -20.91 12.82
CA GLU A 214 -13.65 -20.66 11.39
C GLU A 214 -13.46 -21.98 10.63
N THR A 215 -14.46 -22.36 9.84
CA THR A 215 -14.33 -23.46 8.89
C THR A 215 -13.77 -22.94 7.58
N ARG A 216 -12.67 -23.54 7.12
CA ARG A 216 -11.99 -23.20 5.88
C ARG A 216 -11.92 -24.42 4.98
N VAL A 217 -12.31 -24.26 3.73
CA VAL A 217 -12.14 -25.26 2.67
C VAL A 217 -10.87 -24.92 1.91
N CYS A 218 -9.91 -25.83 1.89
CA CYS A 218 -8.65 -25.66 1.18
C CYS A 218 -8.72 -26.37 -0.18
N ILE A 219 -8.51 -25.62 -1.25
CA ILE A 219 -8.44 -26.12 -2.63
C ILE A 219 -7.05 -25.74 -3.16
N GLY A 220 -6.18 -26.73 -3.31
CA GLY A 220 -4.75 -26.49 -3.53
C GLY A 220 -4.15 -25.71 -2.36
N SER A 221 -3.61 -24.53 -2.64
CA SER A 221 -3.04 -23.60 -1.65
C SER A 221 -4.03 -22.58 -1.10
N GLU A 222 -5.21 -22.45 -1.72
CA GLU A 222 -6.16 -21.39 -1.38
C GLU A 222 -7.12 -21.85 -0.29
N GLU A 223 -7.41 -20.96 0.66
CA GLU A 223 -8.32 -21.22 1.77
C GLU A 223 -9.57 -20.36 1.63
N VAL A 224 -10.75 -20.98 1.55
CA VAL A 224 -12.04 -20.30 1.46
C VAL A 224 -12.79 -20.44 2.77
N LYS A 225 -13.05 -19.33 3.46
CA LYS A 225 -13.81 -19.33 4.72
C LYS A 225 -15.32 -19.45 4.48
N ILE A 226 -15.94 -20.41 5.16
CA ILE A 226 -17.38 -20.69 5.03
C ILE A 226 -18.08 -20.77 6.40
N GLY A 227 -19.41 -20.64 6.40
CA GLY A 227 -20.22 -20.80 7.60
C GLY A 227 -21.72 -20.85 7.33
N ILE A 228 -22.48 -21.26 8.36
CA ILE A 228 -23.94 -21.13 8.39
C ILE A 228 -24.31 -20.25 9.58
N LYS A 229 -25.22 -19.31 9.36
CA LYS A 229 -25.86 -18.57 10.44
C LYS A 229 -27.36 -18.46 10.22
N GLU A 230 -28.10 -18.29 11.30
CA GLU A 230 -29.51 -18.00 11.24
C GLU A 230 -29.76 -16.48 11.16
N LYS A 231 -30.65 -16.07 10.25
CA LYS A 231 -31.05 -14.67 10.17
C LYS A 231 -31.79 -14.25 11.44
N ARG A 232 -31.56 -13.00 11.81
CA ARG A 232 -32.24 -12.36 12.95
C ARG A 232 -33.10 -11.23 12.41
N LYS A 233 -34.32 -11.13 12.92
CA LYS A 233 -35.22 -10.02 12.67
C LYS A 233 -35.14 -9.05 13.84
N GLN A 234 -34.94 -7.77 13.52
CA GLN A 234 -35.01 -6.69 14.48
C GLN A 234 -36.48 -6.41 14.81
N VAL A 235 -36.83 -6.45 16.09
CA VAL A 235 -38.17 -6.17 16.61
C VAL A 235 -38.05 -5.09 17.67
N ARG A 236 -39.05 -4.21 17.81
CA ARG A 236 -39.06 -3.18 18.85
C ARG A 236 -39.00 -3.87 20.21
N HIS A 237 -38.07 -3.45 21.06
CA HIS A 237 -37.92 -4.02 22.39
C HIS A 237 -39.11 -3.62 23.26
N GLU A 238 -39.70 -4.61 23.94
CA GLU A 238 -40.71 -4.41 24.96
C GLU A 238 -40.04 -4.51 26.33
N LYS A 239 -40.09 -3.42 27.11
CA LYS A 239 -39.47 -3.38 28.44
C LYS A 239 -39.96 -4.56 29.28
N THR A 240 -39.03 -5.34 29.80
CA THR A 240 -39.32 -6.46 30.68
C THR A 240 -39.89 -5.97 32.01
N LYS A 241 -40.63 -6.82 32.73
CA LYS A 241 -41.11 -6.49 34.09
C LYS A 241 -40.00 -5.99 35.00
N ASN A 242 -38.81 -6.61 34.92
CA ASN A 242 -37.65 -6.20 35.71
C ASN A 242 -37.12 -4.80 35.34
N GLU A 243 -37.18 -4.41 34.07
CA GLU A 243 -36.76 -3.07 33.61
C GLU A 243 -37.79 -2.01 34.00
N LEU A 244 -39.08 -2.33 33.90
CA LEU A 244 -40.17 -1.47 34.38
C LEU A 244 -40.09 -1.28 35.91
N ASP A 245 -39.87 -2.36 36.66
CA ASP A 245 -39.72 -2.31 38.12
C ASP A 245 -38.45 -1.57 38.56
N LYS A 246 -37.40 -1.58 37.74
CA LYS A 246 -36.20 -0.76 37.97
C LYS A 246 -36.49 0.70 37.67
N GLU A 247 -37.10 1.00 36.54
CA GLU A 247 -37.48 2.36 36.17
C GLU A 247 -38.42 2.99 37.20
N ALA A 248 -39.37 2.22 37.73
CA ALA A 248 -40.26 2.65 38.82
C ALA A 248 -39.52 2.93 40.14
N ARG A 249 -38.42 2.23 40.41
CA ARG A 249 -37.61 2.40 41.64
C ARG A 249 -36.54 3.50 41.53
N SER A 250 -35.91 3.65 40.37
CA SER A 250 -34.76 4.55 40.17
C SER A 250 -35.03 5.73 39.23
N GLY A 251 -36.26 5.88 38.71
CA GLY A 251 -36.67 6.95 37.79
C GLY A 251 -36.12 6.82 36.37
N TYR A 252 -35.19 5.90 36.14
CA TYR A 252 -34.58 5.59 34.84
C TYR A 252 -34.14 4.13 34.81
N SER A 253 -34.42 3.45 33.69
CA SER A 253 -33.82 2.16 33.35
C SER A 253 -33.36 2.20 31.90
N TRP A 254 -32.08 1.92 31.68
CA TRP A 254 -31.58 1.70 30.33
C TRP A 254 -32.16 0.39 29.78
N ALA A 255 -32.84 0.48 28.64
CA ALA A 255 -33.35 -0.65 27.89
C ALA A 255 -32.98 -0.46 26.40
N PRO A 256 -32.57 -1.52 25.69
CA PRO A 256 -32.28 -1.43 24.27
C PRO A 256 -33.55 -1.02 23.50
N SER A 257 -33.40 -0.33 22.37
CA SER A 257 -34.56 0.03 21.54
C SER A 257 -35.12 -1.15 20.74
N PHE A 258 -34.32 -2.21 20.55
CA PHE A 258 -34.65 -3.35 19.71
C PHE A 258 -34.11 -4.66 20.26
N ASP A 259 -34.91 -5.72 20.06
CA ASP A 259 -34.53 -7.11 20.23
C ASP A 259 -34.26 -7.77 18.88
N TYR A 260 -33.45 -8.83 18.90
CA TYR A 260 -33.12 -9.63 17.72
C TYR A 260 -33.65 -11.05 17.87
N VAL A 261 -34.76 -11.32 17.19
CA VAL A 261 -35.42 -12.63 17.22
C VAL A 261 -34.92 -13.51 16.07
N GLN A 262 -34.61 -14.76 16.37
CA GLN A 262 -34.21 -15.77 15.39
C GLN A 262 -35.39 -16.08 14.45
N THR A 263 -35.18 -16.07 13.13
CA THR A 263 -36.29 -16.18 12.17
C THR A 263 -36.61 -17.60 11.72
N GLY A 264 -35.80 -18.59 12.09
CA GLY A 264 -35.84 -19.95 11.54
C GLY A 264 -35.19 -20.08 10.15
N ASN A 265 -34.68 -18.99 9.56
CA ASN A 265 -34.14 -18.99 8.20
C ASN A 265 -32.61 -19.04 8.26
N LEU A 266 -32.04 -20.10 7.69
CA LEU A 266 -30.60 -20.24 7.59
C LEU A 266 -30.03 -19.37 6.44
N GLN A 267 -28.78 -18.98 6.61
CA GLN A 267 -27.92 -18.36 5.61
C GLN A 267 -26.59 -19.11 5.59
N PHE A 268 -26.29 -19.78 4.47
CA PHE A 268 -24.93 -20.22 4.17
C PHE A 268 -24.16 -19.02 3.62
N PHE A 269 -22.92 -18.84 4.06
CA PHE A 269 -22.08 -17.74 3.59
C PHE A 269 -20.65 -18.17 3.29
N ILE A 270 -20.07 -17.46 2.32
CA ILE A 270 -18.63 -17.43 2.04
C ILE A 270 -18.11 -16.08 2.53
N ASP A 271 -17.15 -16.10 3.44
CA ASP A 271 -16.54 -14.91 4.04
C ASP A 271 -15.26 -14.54 3.30
N GLU A 272 -15.37 -14.38 1.98
CA GLU A 272 -14.27 -13.97 1.12
C GLU A 272 -14.65 -12.71 0.34
N TRP A 273 -13.72 -11.76 0.23
CA TRP A 273 -14.00 -10.49 -0.43
C TRP A 273 -14.33 -10.69 -1.92
N TYR A 274 -13.57 -11.57 -2.59
CA TYR A 274 -13.61 -11.78 -4.02
C TYR A 274 -14.53 -12.93 -4.47
N ALA A 275 -15.28 -13.55 -3.55
CA ALA A 275 -16.25 -14.57 -3.91
C ALA A 275 -17.32 -14.01 -4.86
N PRO A 276 -17.66 -14.72 -5.96
CA PRO A 276 -18.65 -14.24 -6.92
C PRO A 276 -20.05 -14.16 -6.32
N ARG A 277 -20.37 -15.09 -5.41
CA ARG A 277 -21.56 -15.04 -4.56
C ARG A 277 -21.18 -15.35 -3.11
N LYS A 278 -21.73 -14.56 -2.18
CA LYS A 278 -21.36 -14.65 -0.76
C LYS A 278 -22.41 -15.30 0.12
N ASN A 279 -23.67 -15.35 -0.30
CA ASN A 279 -24.78 -15.74 0.58
C ASN A 279 -25.85 -16.57 -0.15
N TRP A 280 -26.35 -17.59 0.54
CA TRP A 280 -27.52 -18.40 0.18
C TRP A 280 -28.46 -18.41 1.36
N ASN A 281 -29.70 -17.99 1.13
CA ASN A 281 -30.68 -17.80 2.19
C ASN A 281 -31.82 -18.77 2.01
N ASP A 282 -32.35 -19.26 3.12
CA ASP A 282 -33.69 -19.80 3.13
C ASP A 282 -34.71 -18.71 2.78
N THR A 283 -35.58 -19.07 1.86
CA THR A 283 -36.77 -18.31 1.47
C THR A 283 -37.99 -19.20 1.60
N VAL A 284 -39.18 -18.63 1.39
CA VAL A 284 -40.44 -19.39 1.37
C VAL A 284 -40.41 -20.47 0.27
N ASN A 285 -39.82 -20.14 -0.88
CA ASN A 285 -39.87 -20.99 -2.08
C ASN A 285 -38.60 -21.83 -2.31
N LYS A 286 -37.48 -21.47 -1.67
CA LYS A 286 -36.19 -22.13 -1.87
C LYS A 286 -35.43 -22.26 -0.56
N LYS A 287 -35.09 -23.50 -0.21
CA LYS A 287 -34.22 -23.85 0.90
C LYS A 287 -32.76 -23.99 0.44
N ILE A 288 -31.81 -23.87 1.38
CA ILE A 288 -30.36 -23.96 1.10
C ILE A 288 -29.97 -25.32 0.50
N GLU A 289 -30.65 -26.39 0.90
CA GLU A 289 -30.47 -27.76 0.45
C GLU A 289 -30.60 -27.89 -1.07
N HIS A 290 -31.46 -27.08 -1.70
CA HIS A 290 -31.61 -27.02 -3.16
C HIS A 290 -30.54 -26.18 -3.86
N SER A 291 -29.57 -25.64 -3.12
CA SER A 291 -28.49 -24.80 -3.65
C SER A 291 -27.11 -25.40 -3.37
N ILE A 292 -27.01 -26.65 -2.94
CA ILE A 292 -25.72 -27.26 -2.59
C ILE A 292 -24.76 -27.31 -3.77
N ILE A 293 -25.25 -27.65 -4.96
CA ILE A 293 -24.44 -27.65 -6.20
C ILE A 293 -23.86 -26.25 -6.45
N ASP A 294 -24.71 -25.22 -6.40
CA ASP A 294 -24.32 -23.81 -6.58
C ASP A 294 -23.32 -23.34 -5.51
N ILE A 295 -23.50 -23.77 -4.25
CA ILE A 295 -22.59 -23.48 -3.14
C ILE A 295 -21.22 -24.11 -3.41
N ILE A 296 -21.16 -25.40 -3.75
CA ILE A 296 -19.91 -26.12 -4.00
C ILE A 296 -19.17 -25.48 -5.17
N MET A 297 -19.88 -25.25 -6.29
CA MET A 297 -19.34 -24.58 -7.46
C MET A 297 -18.76 -23.20 -7.12
N THR A 298 -19.51 -22.38 -6.39
CA THR A 298 -19.06 -21.02 -6.02
C THR A 298 -17.82 -21.02 -5.14
N ILE A 299 -17.65 -22.02 -4.25
CA ILE A 299 -16.45 -22.13 -3.42
C ILE A 299 -15.24 -22.48 -4.29
N PHE A 300 -15.36 -23.37 -5.27
CA PHE A 300 -14.29 -23.63 -6.24
C PHE A 300 -13.95 -22.39 -7.07
N GLU A 301 -14.96 -21.64 -7.54
CA GLU A 301 -14.74 -20.39 -8.26
C GLU A 301 -14.05 -19.34 -7.38
N THR A 302 -14.41 -19.30 -6.09
CA THR A 302 -13.78 -18.41 -5.11
C THR A 302 -12.30 -18.78 -4.93
N ALA A 303 -11.97 -20.06 -4.80
CA ALA A 303 -10.58 -20.51 -4.69
C ALA A 303 -9.76 -20.12 -5.92
N GLU A 304 -10.29 -20.32 -7.13
CA GLU A 304 -9.60 -19.88 -8.37
C GLU A 304 -9.42 -18.35 -8.43
N CYS A 305 -10.42 -17.58 -7.99
CA CYS A 305 -10.27 -16.13 -7.87
C CYS A 305 -9.13 -15.74 -6.93
N LEU A 306 -9.02 -16.40 -5.77
CA LEU A 306 -7.94 -16.15 -4.80
C LEU A 306 -6.57 -16.51 -5.38
N ARG A 307 -6.46 -17.65 -6.08
CA ARG A 307 -5.22 -18.08 -6.75
C ARG A 307 -4.73 -17.05 -7.75
N LEU A 308 -5.62 -16.55 -8.61
CA LEU A 308 -5.25 -15.54 -9.62
C LEU A 308 -4.83 -14.22 -8.99
N ILE A 309 -5.50 -13.79 -7.93
CA ILE A 309 -5.14 -12.58 -7.20
C ILE A 309 -3.77 -12.73 -6.54
N ARG A 310 -3.44 -13.90 -6.01
CA ARG A 310 -2.10 -14.17 -5.47
C ARG A 310 -1.04 -14.05 -6.57
N LEU A 311 -1.25 -14.68 -7.73
CA LEU A 311 -0.31 -14.62 -8.85
C LEU A 311 -0.09 -13.19 -9.35
N GLU A 312 -1.16 -12.41 -9.50
CA GLU A 312 -1.06 -10.99 -9.89
C GLU A 312 -0.23 -10.17 -8.89
N ARG A 313 -0.42 -10.41 -7.58
CA ARG A 313 0.39 -9.76 -6.52
C ARG A 313 1.86 -10.17 -6.59
N GLU A 314 2.15 -11.45 -6.79
CA GLU A 314 3.51 -11.96 -6.91
C GLU A 314 4.24 -11.34 -8.12
N GLU A 315 3.56 -11.22 -9.26
CA GLU A 315 4.10 -10.55 -10.45
C GLU A 315 4.38 -9.06 -10.22
N ASP A 316 3.45 -8.35 -9.59
CA ASP A 316 3.63 -6.93 -9.27
C ASP A 316 4.77 -6.70 -8.26
N GLU A 317 4.91 -7.58 -7.26
CA GLU A 317 6.01 -7.54 -6.30
C GLU A 317 7.37 -7.82 -6.97
N ASN A 318 7.42 -8.76 -7.91
CA ASN A 318 8.62 -9.03 -8.70
C ASN A 318 9.04 -7.79 -9.50
N LYS A 319 8.12 -7.16 -10.25
CA LYS A 319 8.39 -5.94 -11.03
C LYS A 319 8.87 -4.80 -10.14
N ARG A 320 8.24 -4.60 -8.97
CA ARG A 320 8.65 -3.57 -8.00
C ARG A 320 10.07 -3.81 -7.47
N ARG A 321 10.42 -5.07 -7.19
CA ARG A 321 11.78 -5.45 -6.75
C ARG A 321 12.82 -5.17 -7.82
N GLU A 322 12.53 -5.47 -9.08
CA GLU A 322 13.44 -5.18 -10.21
C GLU A 322 13.68 -3.68 -10.36
N VAL A 323 12.60 -2.88 -10.39
CA VAL A 323 12.70 -1.41 -10.50
C VAL A 323 13.48 -0.80 -9.33
N GLU A 324 13.22 -1.25 -8.10
CA GLU A 324 13.92 -0.76 -6.92
C GLU A 324 15.41 -1.14 -6.94
N LEU A 325 15.74 -2.33 -7.44
CA LEU A 325 17.12 -2.80 -7.57
C LEU A 325 17.90 -1.98 -8.61
N ASP A 326 17.27 -1.67 -9.75
CA ASP A 326 17.87 -0.81 -10.77
C ASP A 326 18.01 0.64 -10.30
N ARG A 327 17.02 1.15 -9.56
CA ARG A 327 17.10 2.47 -8.92
C ARG A 327 18.28 2.55 -7.95
N ARG A 328 18.49 1.53 -7.12
CA ARG A 328 19.63 1.47 -6.18
C ARG A 328 20.97 1.42 -6.90
N LYS A 329 21.07 0.63 -7.98
CA LYS A 329 22.28 0.59 -8.81
C LYS A 329 22.60 1.96 -9.40
N LEU A 330 21.60 2.63 -9.99
CA LEU A 330 21.79 3.95 -10.59
C LEU A 330 22.14 5.00 -9.53
N GLN A 331 21.53 4.95 -8.35
CA GLN A 331 21.84 5.84 -7.26
C GLN A 331 23.28 5.67 -6.80
N LYS A 332 23.74 4.43 -6.63
CA LYS A 332 25.14 4.14 -6.28
C LYS A 332 26.11 4.65 -7.35
N GLN A 333 25.80 4.44 -8.63
CA GLN A 333 26.61 4.98 -9.73
C GLN A 333 26.70 6.51 -9.68
N ARG A 334 25.59 7.20 -9.39
CA ARG A 334 25.58 8.66 -9.25
C ARG A 334 26.41 9.13 -8.06
N GLU A 335 26.33 8.43 -6.93
CA GLU A 335 27.14 8.74 -5.74
C GLU A 335 28.63 8.52 -6.01
N ASP A 336 29.00 7.41 -6.65
CA ASP A 336 30.38 7.11 -7.04
C ASP A 336 30.93 8.15 -8.03
N GLU A 337 30.14 8.55 -9.04
CA GLU A 337 30.53 9.61 -9.99
C GLU A 337 30.65 10.98 -9.31
N HIS A 338 29.74 11.31 -8.40
CA HIS A 338 29.82 12.55 -7.64
C HIS A 338 31.07 12.62 -6.77
N LEU A 339 31.47 11.51 -6.13
CA LEU A 339 32.73 11.44 -5.39
C LEU A 339 33.95 11.62 -6.28
N LYS A 340 33.96 11.02 -7.49
CA LYS A 340 35.03 11.23 -8.48
C LYS A 340 35.13 12.69 -8.94
N ILE A 341 33.99 13.36 -9.13
CA ILE A 341 33.96 14.77 -9.53
C ILE A 341 34.56 15.65 -8.43
N ILE A 342 34.19 15.43 -7.17
CA ILE A 342 34.78 16.17 -6.03
C ILE A 342 36.30 15.96 -5.98
N GLU A 343 36.76 14.71 -6.11
CA GLU A 343 38.19 14.39 -6.14
C GLU A 343 38.92 15.11 -7.29
N LEU A 344 38.31 15.13 -8.48
CA LEU A 344 38.88 15.81 -9.64
C LEU A 344 38.96 17.33 -9.44
N GLU A 345 37.92 17.95 -8.88
CA GLU A 345 37.92 19.39 -8.58
C GLU A 345 39.01 19.77 -7.59
N ASP A 346 39.21 18.97 -6.55
CA ASP A 346 40.25 19.22 -5.55
C ASP A 346 41.65 19.10 -6.17
N ARG A 347 41.89 18.06 -6.96
CA ARG A 347 43.17 17.90 -7.67
C ARG A 347 43.42 19.04 -8.66
N ALA A 348 42.39 19.50 -9.37
CA ALA A 348 42.52 20.63 -10.28
C ALA A 348 42.87 21.93 -9.54
N LYS A 349 42.26 22.19 -8.37
CA LYS A 349 42.58 23.34 -7.51
C LYS A 349 44.00 23.26 -6.98
N ASP A 350 44.41 22.11 -6.46
CA ASP A 350 45.75 21.88 -5.93
C ASP A 350 46.82 22.06 -7.04
N TYR A 351 46.56 21.54 -8.25
CA TYR A 351 47.42 21.78 -9.42
C TYR A 351 47.53 23.27 -9.76
N GLN A 352 46.41 24.00 -9.77
CA GLN A 352 46.42 25.45 -10.04
C GLN A 352 47.23 26.23 -8.99
N ILE A 353 47.08 25.88 -7.70
CA ILE A 353 47.88 26.46 -6.62
C ILE A 353 49.37 26.18 -6.85
N SER A 354 49.75 24.95 -7.20
CA SER A 354 51.15 24.60 -7.47
C SER A 354 51.75 25.45 -8.59
N LYS A 355 50.97 25.69 -9.66
CA LYS A 355 51.39 26.53 -10.80
C LYS A 355 51.58 27.98 -10.37
N SER A 356 50.63 28.55 -9.62
CA SER A 356 50.74 29.92 -9.12
C SER A 356 51.91 30.11 -8.15
N ILE A 357 52.21 29.11 -7.30
CA ILE A 357 53.40 29.15 -6.44
C ILE A 357 54.68 29.14 -7.29
N ARG A 358 54.78 28.28 -8.30
CA ARG A 358 55.95 28.23 -9.20
C ARG A 358 56.14 29.55 -9.98
N GLU A 359 55.06 30.15 -10.47
CA GLU A 359 55.09 31.47 -11.12
C GLU A 359 55.60 32.56 -10.16
N TYR A 360 55.13 32.56 -8.91
CA TYR A 360 55.60 33.49 -7.89
C TYR A 360 57.08 33.28 -7.53
N VAL A 361 57.51 32.02 -7.36
CA VAL A 361 58.92 31.67 -7.12
C VAL A 361 59.80 32.16 -8.26
N HIS A 362 59.38 31.99 -9.51
CA HIS A 362 60.11 32.50 -10.67
C HIS A 362 60.23 34.04 -10.64
N ALA A 363 59.18 34.76 -10.26
CA ALA A 363 59.25 36.21 -10.09
C ALA A 363 60.20 36.63 -8.95
N LEU A 364 60.28 35.86 -7.87
CA LEU A 364 61.23 36.09 -6.77
C LEU A 364 62.69 35.86 -7.20
N ILE A 365 62.96 34.83 -8.01
CA ILE A 365 64.29 34.56 -8.56
C ILE A 365 64.78 35.76 -9.40
N ILE A 366 63.94 36.27 -10.31
CA ILE A 366 64.27 37.45 -11.13
C ILE A 366 64.54 38.68 -10.25
N ARG A 367 63.75 38.90 -9.19
CA ARG A 367 63.97 40.01 -8.26
C ARG A 367 65.29 39.87 -7.48
N LYS A 368 65.63 38.64 -7.04
CA LYS A 368 66.88 38.36 -6.35
C LYS A 368 68.10 38.74 -7.20
N GLU A 369 68.08 38.44 -8.49
CA GLU A 369 69.16 38.79 -9.44
C GLU A 369 69.45 40.31 -9.50
N SER A 370 68.52 41.16 -9.06
CA SER A 370 68.66 42.61 -9.00
C SER A 370 69.09 43.16 -7.62
N THR A 371 69.34 42.29 -6.64
CA THR A 371 69.61 42.67 -5.22
C THR A 371 71.12 42.60 -4.93
N VAL A 372 71.68 43.64 -4.30
CA VAL A 372 73.15 43.80 -4.09
C VAL A 372 73.58 43.41 -2.67
N ASP A 373 72.64 43.27 -1.73
CA ASP A 373 72.92 42.88 -0.35
C ASP A 373 73.05 41.34 -0.19
N SER A 374 74.20 40.88 0.28
CA SER A 374 74.50 39.46 0.48
C SER A 374 73.58 38.79 1.51
N ARG A 375 73.11 39.52 2.53
CA ARG A 375 72.33 38.93 3.62
C ARG A 375 70.87 38.73 3.23
N GLU A 376 70.30 39.67 2.49
CA GLU A 376 68.96 39.52 1.89
C GLU A 376 68.94 38.39 0.86
N SER A 377 70.03 38.23 0.10
CA SER A 377 70.17 37.17 -0.92
C SER A 377 70.06 35.74 -0.35
N GLU A 378 70.64 35.48 0.82
CA GLU A 378 70.56 34.18 1.51
C GLU A 378 69.15 33.88 2.05
N GLU A 379 68.46 34.89 2.62
CA GLU A 379 67.08 34.76 3.09
C GLU A 379 66.11 34.47 1.92
N PHE A 380 66.31 35.13 0.77
CA PHE A 380 65.56 34.84 -0.46
C PHE A 380 65.77 33.39 -0.93
N GLU A 381 66.99 32.88 -0.88
CA GLU A 381 67.33 31.52 -1.35
C GLU A 381 66.66 30.43 -0.50
N CYS A 382 66.68 30.61 0.83
CA CYS A 382 66.01 29.72 1.76
C CYS A 382 64.48 29.70 1.52
N TYR A 383 63.88 30.87 1.34
CA TYR A 383 62.44 30.98 1.05
C TYR A 383 62.05 30.41 -0.31
N ILE A 384 62.85 30.65 -1.35
CA ILE A 384 62.64 30.11 -2.72
C ILE A 384 62.65 28.58 -2.68
N ASN A 385 63.65 27.98 -2.02
CA ASN A 385 63.74 26.52 -1.91
C ASN A 385 62.56 25.93 -1.13
N TRP A 386 62.17 26.57 -0.01
CA TRP A 386 60.98 26.16 0.75
C TRP A 386 59.71 26.25 -0.10
N ALA A 387 59.48 27.37 -0.79
CA ALA A 387 58.29 27.59 -1.61
C ALA A 387 58.21 26.61 -2.79
N GLN A 388 59.35 26.27 -3.40
CA GLN A 388 59.43 25.25 -4.45
C GLN A 388 59.03 23.86 -3.91
N GLN A 389 59.51 23.48 -2.72
CA GLN A 389 59.12 22.23 -2.07
C GLN A 389 57.62 22.21 -1.74
N LYS A 390 57.04 23.36 -1.33
CA LYS A 390 55.59 23.47 -1.12
C LYS A 390 54.80 23.39 -2.42
N ALA A 391 55.31 23.93 -3.53
CA ALA A 391 54.67 23.77 -4.83
C ALA A 391 54.61 22.29 -5.24
N ASP A 392 55.68 21.53 -5.04
CA ASP A 392 55.72 20.08 -5.33
C ASP A 392 54.81 19.26 -4.41
N TRP A 393 54.56 19.73 -3.19
CA TRP A 393 53.59 19.13 -2.27
C TRP A 393 52.14 19.38 -2.70
N PHE A 394 51.84 20.55 -3.28
CA PHE A 394 50.52 20.85 -3.85
C PHE A 394 50.31 20.22 -5.22
N ASP A 395 51.36 19.99 -6.02
CA ASP A 395 51.22 19.46 -7.38
C ASP A 395 50.78 17.99 -7.35
N PRO A 396 49.53 17.65 -7.76
CA PRO A 396 49.04 16.27 -7.73
C PRO A 396 49.77 15.33 -8.72
N LEU A 397 50.55 15.86 -9.68
CA LEU A 397 51.34 15.07 -10.61
C LEU A 397 52.71 14.68 -10.02
N VAL A 398 53.24 15.49 -9.10
CA VAL A 398 54.49 15.23 -8.39
C VAL A 398 54.22 14.48 -7.08
N ASN A 399 53.15 14.89 -6.38
CA ASN A 399 52.65 14.28 -5.14
C ASN A 399 53.78 14.04 -4.12
N ARG A 400 54.63 15.06 -3.93
CA ARG A 400 55.75 15.00 -2.99
C ARG A 400 55.21 14.95 -1.56
N GLU A 401 55.76 14.08 -0.72
CA GLU A 401 55.44 14.09 0.72
C GLU A 401 56.22 15.20 1.43
N ASP A 402 55.52 15.96 2.26
CA ASP A 402 56.14 17.00 3.07
C ASP A 402 56.56 16.43 4.43
N PRO A 403 57.78 16.71 4.92
CA PRO A 403 58.26 16.18 6.20
C PRO A 403 57.38 16.53 7.41
N LEU A 404 56.67 17.68 7.37
CA LEU A 404 55.81 18.13 8.47
C LEU A 404 54.33 17.91 8.18
N LEU A 405 53.91 18.11 6.93
CA LEU A 405 52.50 18.03 6.53
C LEU A 405 52.09 16.65 5.96
N GLY A 406 53.05 15.75 5.76
CA GLY A 406 52.82 14.41 5.21
C GLY A 406 52.35 14.44 3.75
N ARG A 407 51.64 13.40 3.32
CA ARG A 407 51.01 13.36 2.00
C ARG A 407 49.81 14.30 1.93
N ARG A 408 49.67 15.00 0.80
CA ARG A 408 48.50 15.84 0.52
C ARG A 408 47.24 14.96 0.40
N ARG A 409 46.27 15.19 1.30
CA ARG A 409 44.97 14.49 1.33
C ARG A 409 43.91 15.29 0.57
N ASP A 410 43.23 14.63 -0.36
CA ASP A 410 42.04 15.18 -1.02
C ASP A 410 40.80 15.10 -0.09
N ASN A 411 39.68 15.73 -0.47
CA ASN A 411 38.48 15.68 0.39
C ASN A 411 37.83 14.29 0.42
N ARG A 412 38.18 13.38 -0.50
CA ARG A 412 37.67 12.00 -0.50
C ARG A 412 38.32 11.22 0.64
N ASP A 413 39.64 11.32 0.80
CA ASP A 413 40.39 10.74 1.93
C ASP A 413 39.83 11.24 3.27
N ARG A 414 39.53 12.54 3.36
CA ARG A 414 38.96 13.16 4.58
C ARG A 414 37.53 12.69 4.88
N LYS A 415 36.72 12.43 3.85
CA LYS A 415 35.35 11.91 4.02
C LYS A 415 35.31 10.43 4.40
N MET A 416 36.30 9.63 3.98
CA MET A 416 36.37 8.22 4.37
C MET A 416 36.83 8.00 5.82
N GLU A 417 37.56 8.94 6.43
CA GLU A 417 37.98 8.85 7.84
C GLU A 417 36.87 9.28 8.83
N LEU A 418 35.83 9.97 8.37
CA LEU A 418 34.71 10.49 9.18
C LEU A 418 33.47 9.57 9.21
N ASN A 419 33.45 8.54 8.37
CA ASN A 419 32.43 7.49 8.34
C ASN A 419 33.03 6.18 8.83
#